data_AF-A0A7Y1XL82-F1
#
_entry.id   AF-A0A7Y1XL82-F1
#
_cell.length_a   1.000
_cell.length_b   1.000
_cell.length_c   1.000
_cell.angle_alpha   90.00
_cell.angle_beta   90.00
_cell.angle_gamma   90.00
#
_symmetry.space_group_name_H-M   'P 1'
#
loop_
_entity.id
_entity.type
_entity.pdbx_description
1 polymer ?
#
loop_
_entity_poly.entity_id
_entity_poly.type
_entity_poly.pdbx_seq_one_letter_code
_entity_poly.pdbx_strand_id
1 'polypeptide(L)'
;MKTKFKDLLIIVLLSFLPFSLLAQESKTTQSFWVHEDVVKPGMIAEYEATCKELVSNMKKHSVEEVAFIVTNTADNRYLYVSPVENMADLDKPVFATLSEKMGKEAMGALFNRMDKCYDVEHDYIITLDMNLSYQPGGINQTPEGEDYRKFHYLYVTPANRAKVKEKMMAVKDMFASKGSKMHYRVYRSGFGTRGEFYMVAVAAKDEVDYAQKAVANDQLIGEDGNKVMWDLFADLLSYEEYTGRMRPDMAYSPMN
;
A
#
# COMPACT_ATOMS: atom_id res chain seq x y z
N MET A 1 -0.09 -9.23 -60.68
CA MET A 1 -0.78 -9.75 -59.47
C MET A 1 0.09 -9.75 -58.20
N LYS A 2 1.42 -9.97 -58.27
CA LYS A 2 2.29 -10.03 -57.08
C LYS A 2 2.49 -8.70 -56.34
N THR A 3 2.42 -7.55 -57.02
CA THR A 3 2.58 -6.21 -56.42
C THR A 3 1.39 -5.80 -55.55
N LYS A 4 0.15 -5.99 -56.05
CA LYS A 4 -1.07 -5.65 -55.32
C LYS A 4 -1.26 -6.43 -54.00
N PHE A 5 -0.70 -7.63 -53.90
CA PHE A 5 -0.76 -8.44 -52.68
C PHE A 5 0.23 -7.95 -51.61
N LYS A 6 1.41 -7.46 -52.01
CA LYS A 6 2.39 -6.84 -51.10
C LYS A 6 1.87 -5.53 -50.53
N ASP A 7 1.25 -4.69 -51.36
CA ASP A 7 0.71 -3.40 -50.92
C ASP A 7 -0.45 -3.59 -49.93
N LEU A 8 -1.31 -4.59 -50.17
CA LEU A 8 -2.39 -4.95 -49.23
C LEU A 8 -1.85 -5.50 -47.91
N LEU A 9 -0.78 -6.31 -47.94
CA LEU A 9 -0.15 -6.85 -46.73
C LEU A 9 0.48 -5.74 -45.86
N ILE A 10 1.07 -4.72 -46.48
CA ILE A 10 1.68 -3.58 -45.80
C ILE A 10 0.60 -2.71 -45.13
N ILE A 11 -0.54 -2.48 -45.80
CA ILE A 11 -1.67 -1.71 -45.23
C ILE A 11 -2.31 -2.45 -44.04
N VAL A 12 -2.43 -3.78 -44.12
CA VAL A 12 -2.90 -4.60 -42.99
C VAL A 12 -1.91 -4.55 -41.82
N LEU A 13 -0.61 -4.63 -42.07
CA LEU A 13 0.41 -4.53 -41.02
C LEU A 13 0.42 -3.15 -40.33
N LEU A 14 0.22 -2.07 -41.10
CA LEU A 14 0.16 -0.69 -40.60
C LEU A 14 -1.12 -0.39 -39.80
N SER A 15 -2.21 -1.11 -40.04
CA SER A 15 -3.47 -0.94 -39.30
C SER A 15 -3.49 -1.66 -37.95
N PHE A 16 -2.53 -2.56 -37.68
CA PHE A 16 -2.34 -3.19 -36.36
C PHE A 16 -1.35 -2.44 -35.44
N LEU A 17 -0.54 -1.53 -35.97
CA LEU A 17 0.42 -0.72 -35.20
C LEU A 17 -0.19 0.25 -34.15
N PRO A 18 -1.39 0.84 -34.30
CA PRO A 18 -1.92 1.75 -33.28
C PRO A 18 -2.48 1.03 -32.04
N PHE A 19 -2.75 -0.28 -32.10
CA PHE A 19 -3.30 -1.02 -30.95
C PHE A 19 -2.25 -1.45 -29.94
N SER A 20 -1.00 -1.64 -30.35
CA SER A 20 0.11 -2.01 -29.47
C SER A 20 0.72 -0.84 -28.69
N LEU A 21 0.47 0.41 -29.10
CA LEU A 21 0.94 1.61 -28.39
C LEU A 21 0.05 2.01 -27.20
N LEU A 22 -1.21 1.56 -27.15
CA LEU A 22 -2.11 1.80 -26.01
C LEU A 22 -1.89 0.82 -24.84
N ALA A 23 -1.12 -0.26 -25.05
CA ALA A 23 -0.86 -1.29 -24.04
C ALA A 23 0.44 -1.05 -23.24
N GLN A 24 1.13 0.07 -23.49
CA GLN A 24 2.40 0.42 -22.83
C GLN A 24 2.25 1.60 -21.85
N GLU A 25 1.07 1.77 -21.25
CA GLU A 25 1.01 2.51 -20.00
C GLU A 25 1.77 1.69 -18.95
N SER A 26 2.84 2.26 -18.39
CA SER A 26 3.46 1.73 -17.18
C SER A 26 2.35 1.50 -16.15
N LYS A 27 2.36 0.36 -15.45
CA LYS A 27 1.36 0.02 -14.44
C LYS A 27 1.34 1.13 -13.37
N THR A 28 0.40 2.08 -13.50
CA THR A 28 0.31 3.28 -12.65
C THR A 28 -0.36 2.99 -11.30
N THR A 29 -0.80 1.74 -11.10
CA THR A 29 -1.46 1.31 -9.87
C THR A 29 -1.05 -0.10 -9.47
N GLN A 30 -0.94 -0.36 -8.17
CA GLN A 30 -0.71 -1.70 -7.62
C GLN A 30 -1.74 -1.94 -6.52
N SER A 31 -2.48 -3.04 -6.62
CA SER A 31 -3.40 -3.45 -5.56
C SER A 31 -2.69 -4.32 -4.54
N PHE A 32 -3.16 -4.23 -3.30
CA PHE A 32 -2.68 -5.00 -2.18
C PHE A 32 -3.86 -5.54 -1.40
N TRP A 33 -3.74 -6.79 -0.97
CA TRP A 33 -4.54 -7.33 0.11
C TRP A 33 -3.91 -6.92 1.43
N VAL A 34 -4.74 -6.37 2.32
CA VAL A 34 -4.40 -6.07 3.69
C VAL A 34 -5.17 -7.03 4.58
N HIS A 35 -4.43 -7.81 5.36
CA HIS A 35 -4.94 -8.53 6.51
C HIS A 35 -4.58 -7.72 7.77
N GLU A 36 -5.58 -7.27 8.51
CA GLU A 36 -5.45 -6.41 9.68
C GLU A 36 -5.86 -7.14 10.96
N ASP A 37 -4.92 -7.27 11.89
CA ASP A 37 -5.17 -7.80 13.23
C ASP A 37 -5.20 -6.68 14.27
N VAL A 38 -6.30 -6.55 15.02
CA VAL A 38 -6.43 -5.59 16.12
C VAL A 38 -6.02 -6.26 17.44
N VAL A 39 -4.72 -6.18 17.74
CA VAL A 39 -4.11 -6.92 18.85
C VAL A 39 -4.44 -6.28 20.19
N LYS A 40 -4.82 -7.11 21.16
CA LYS A 40 -5.05 -6.73 22.55
C LYS A 40 -3.76 -6.13 23.12
N PRO A 41 -3.79 -4.96 23.79
CA PRO A 41 -2.57 -4.35 24.34
C PRO A 41 -1.76 -5.28 25.25
N GLY A 42 -2.43 -6.12 26.04
CA GLY A 42 -1.79 -7.09 26.94
C GLY A 42 -1.15 -8.30 26.25
N MET A 43 -1.42 -8.52 24.95
CA MET A 43 -0.97 -9.69 24.19
C MET A 43 0.08 -9.35 23.13
N ILE A 44 0.49 -8.08 23.00
CA ILE A 44 1.44 -7.63 21.96
C ILE A 44 2.71 -8.48 21.94
N ALA A 45 3.31 -8.76 23.11
CA ALA A 45 4.55 -9.52 23.18
C ALA A 45 4.37 -10.97 22.68
N GLU A 46 3.26 -11.63 23.02
CA GLU A 46 2.95 -12.98 22.57
C GLU A 46 2.64 -13.01 21.07
N TYR A 47 1.86 -12.05 20.60
CA TYR A 47 1.52 -11.90 19.19
C TYR A 47 2.77 -11.72 18.34
N GLU A 48 3.63 -10.75 18.67
CA GLU A 48 4.86 -10.49 17.93
C GLU A 48 5.82 -11.69 17.95
N ALA A 49 5.95 -12.38 19.10
CA ALA A 49 6.78 -13.58 19.18
C ALA A 49 6.26 -14.68 18.25
N THR A 50 4.93 -14.87 18.21
CA THR A 50 4.27 -15.87 17.35
C THR A 50 4.40 -15.52 15.86
N CYS A 51 4.30 -14.24 15.50
CA CYS A 51 4.49 -13.77 14.12
C CYS A 51 5.94 -13.94 13.65
N LYS A 52 6.92 -13.66 14.53
CA LYS A 52 8.35 -13.93 14.22
C LYS A 52 8.63 -15.42 14.08
N GLU A 53 7.96 -16.26 14.87
CA GLU A 53 8.01 -17.71 14.74
C GLU A 53 7.43 -18.17 13.39
N LEU A 54 6.29 -17.62 12.95
CA LEU A 54 5.71 -17.86 11.62
C LEU A 54 6.72 -17.54 10.51
N VAL A 55 7.25 -16.31 10.51
CA VAL A 55 8.23 -15.85 9.50
C VAL A 55 9.50 -16.70 9.51
N SER A 56 9.96 -17.12 10.69
CA SER A 56 11.11 -18.02 10.82
C SER A 56 10.84 -19.37 10.15
N ASN A 57 9.66 -19.96 10.37
CA ASN A 57 9.26 -21.20 9.72
C ASN A 57 9.08 -21.04 8.20
N MET A 58 8.50 -19.92 7.75
CA MET A 58 8.38 -19.61 6.32
C MET A 58 9.75 -19.50 5.63
N LYS A 59 10.74 -18.89 6.30
CA LYS A 59 12.13 -18.82 5.81
C LYS A 59 12.78 -20.20 5.79
N LYS A 60 12.62 -20.98 6.87
CA LYS A 60 13.17 -22.35 7.00
C LYS A 60 12.63 -23.29 5.92
N HIS A 61 11.38 -23.11 5.51
CA HIS A 61 10.69 -23.98 4.56
C HIS A 61 10.59 -23.39 3.15
N SER A 62 11.23 -22.25 2.88
CA SER A 62 11.27 -21.58 1.58
C SER A 62 9.88 -21.44 0.94
N VAL A 63 8.94 -20.87 1.68
CA VAL A 63 7.58 -20.60 1.19
C VAL A 63 7.66 -19.62 0.01
N GLU A 64 7.11 -19.99 -1.14
CA GLU A 64 7.15 -19.17 -2.36
C GLU A 64 5.81 -18.48 -2.64
N GLU A 65 4.74 -18.96 -2.01
CA GLU A 65 3.35 -18.62 -2.35
C GLU A 65 2.94 -17.21 -1.93
N VAL A 66 3.69 -16.57 -1.02
CA VAL A 66 3.32 -15.29 -0.45
C VAL A 66 4.52 -14.40 -0.14
N ALA A 67 4.31 -13.11 -0.32
CA ALA A 67 5.18 -12.06 0.19
C ALA A 67 4.31 -10.98 0.85
N PHE A 68 4.78 -10.42 1.95
CA PHE A 68 4.11 -9.33 2.64
C PHE A 68 5.09 -8.42 3.37
N ILE A 69 4.78 -7.13 3.34
CA ILE A 69 5.35 -6.17 4.30
C ILE A 69 4.41 -6.05 5.49
N VAL A 70 4.95 -5.69 6.66
CA VAL A 70 4.17 -5.51 7.88
C VAL A 70 4.39 -4.10 8.41
N THR A 71 3.31 -3.45 8.84
CA THR A 71 3.37 -2.25 9.66
C THR A 71 2.44 -2.39 10.84
N ASN A 72 2.79 -1.81 11.98
CA ASN A 72 1.87 -1.67 13.10
C ASN A 72 1.58 -0.19 13.38
N THR A 73 0.37 0.10 13.84
CA THR A 73 -0.05 1.43 14.29
C THR A 73 0.05 1.57 15.80
N ALA A 74 0.04 2.81 16.29
CA ALA A 74 0.10 3.13 17.71
C ALA A 74 -1.12 2.62 18.51
N ASP A 75 -2.23 2.30 17.83
CA ASP A 75 -3.43 1.71 18.40
C ASP A 75 -3.51 0.18 18.23
N ASN A 76 -2.34 -0.47 18.05
CA ASN A 76 -2.14 -1.93 18.06
C ASN A 76 -2.77 -2.69 16.89
N ARG A 77 -2.96 -2.05 15.75
CA ARG A 77 -3.32 -2.74 14.50
C ARG A 77 -2.05 -3.20 13.80
N TYR A 78 -2.02 -4.44 13.35
CA TYR A 78 -0.94 -5.00 12.54
C TYR A 78 -1.48 -5.23 11.14
N LEU A 79 -0.89 -4.55 10.16
CA LEU A 79 -1.29 -4.60 8.76
C LEU A 79 -0.27 -5.44 7.97
N TYR A 80 -0.71 -6.60 7.49
CA TYR A 80 0.04 -7.46 6.58
C TYR A 80 -0.39 -7.15 5.16
N VAL A 81 0.54 -6.63 4.35
CA VAL A 81 0.23 -6.05 3.06
C VAL A 81 0.91 -6.87 1.96
N SER A 82 0.10 -7.65 1.23
CA SER A 82 0.55 -8.50 0.12
C SER A 82 0.13 -7.91 -1.23
N PRO A 83 1.03 -7.83 -2.23
CA PRO A 83 0.63 -7.40 -3.56
C PRO A 83 -0.28 -8.45 -4.20
N VAL A 84 -1.31 -7.97 -4.90
CA VAL A 84 -2.20 -8.81 -5.72
C VAL A 84 -2.28 -8.25 -7.14
N GLU A 85 -2.26 -9.14 -8.12
CA GLU A 85 -2.49 -8.82 -9.53
C GLU A 85 -3.99 -8.73 -9.82
N ASN A 86 -4.80 -9.57 -9.17
CA ASN A 86 -6.25 -9.59 -9.32
C ASN A 86 -6.93 -10.26 -8.11
N MET A 87 -8.27 -10.23 -8.07
CA MET A 87 -9.02 -10.78 -6.92
C MET A 87 -8.92 -12.30 -6.76
N ALA A 88 -8.58 -13.06 -7.82
CA ALA A 88 -8.39 -14.51 -7.69
C ALA A 88 -7.11 -14.86 -6.92
N ASP A 89 -6.20 -13.90 -6.72
CA ASP A 89 -5.03 -14.11 -5.86
C ASP A 89 -5.42 -14.31 -4.40
N LEU A 90 -6.60 -13.84 -3.97
CA LEU A 90 -7.12 -14.01 -2.61
C LEU A 90 -7.51 -15.46 -2.30
N ASP A 91 -7.81 -16.25 -3.33
CA ASP A 91 -8.18 -17.67 -3.18
C ASP A 91 -6.96 -18.60 -3.14
N LYS A 92 -5.75 -18.05 -3.31
CA LYS A 92 -4.51 -18.85 -3.33
C LYS A 92 -4.22 -19.40 -1.93
N PRO A 93 -3.80 -20.68 -1.82
CA PRO A 93 -3.43 -21.27 -0.54
C PRO A 93 -2.02 -20.81 -0.13
N VAL A 94 -1.91 -19.57 0.37
CA VAL A 94 -0.65 -18.87 0.67
C VAL A 94 0.28 -19.57 1.68
N PHE A 95 -0.22 -20.58 2.41
CA PHE A 95 0.55 -21.37 3.36
C PHE A 95 0.59 -22.88 3.02
N ALA A 96 0.31 -23.26 1.76
CA ALA A 96 0.30 -24.67 1.35
C ALA A 96 1.63 -25.39 1.66
N THR A 97 2.75 -24.85 1.19
CA THR A 97 4.09 -25.39 1.48
C THR A 97 4.36 -25.46 2.97
N LEU A 98 4.02 -24.39 3.71
CA LEU A 98 4.23 -24.37 5.15
C LEU A 98 3.44 -25.48 5.85
N SER A 99 2.16 -25.65 5.48
CA SER A 99 1.31 -26.72 6.02
C SER A 99 1.83 -28.11 5.70
N GLU A 100 2.38 -28.33 4.50
CA GLU A 100 2.98 -29.60 4.10
C GLU A 100 4.23 -29.91 4.94
N LYS A 101 5.11 -28.91 5.13
CA LYS A 101 6.41 -29.11 5.79
C LYS A 101 6.32 -29.13 7.32
N MET A 102 5.46 -28.30 7.92
CA MET A 102 5.26 -28.28 9.37
C MET A 102 4.28 -29.35 9.85
N GLY A 103 3.35 -29.77 8.98
CA GLY A 103 2.19 -30.56 9.36
C GLY A 103 1.08 -29.70 9.96
N LYS A 104 -0.16 -30.15 9.76
CA LYS A 104 -1.39 -29.41 10.14
C LYS A 104 -1.48 -29.12 11.63
N GLU A 105 -1.02 -30.04 12.48
CA GLU A 105 -1.11 -29.88 13.94
C GLU A 105 -0.19 -28.75 14.44
N ALA A 106 1.08 -28.75 14.03
CA ALA A 106 2.03 -27.72 14.43
C ALA A 106 1.64 -26.35 13.88
N MET A 107 1.21 -26.29 12.61
CA MET A 107 0.72 -25.06 12.01
C MET A 107 -0.55 -24.56 12.73
N GLY A 108 -1.53 -25.43 12.98
CA GLY A 108 -2.74 -25.08 13.71
C GLY A 108 -2.47 -24.58 15.14
N ALA A 109 -1.52 -25.19 15.85
CA ALA A 109 -1.11 -24.73 17.17
C ALA A 109 -0.49 -23.32 17.15
N LEU A 110 0.25 -22.98 16.09
CA LEU A 110 0.82 -21.65 15.89
C LEU A 110 -0.27 -20.61 15.63
N PHE A 111 -1.22 -20.87 14.72
CA PHE A 111 -2.33 -19.93 14.46
C PHE A 111 -3.26 -19.79 15.67
N ASN A 112 -3.59 -20.88 16.37
CA ASN A 112 -4.39 -20.82 17.60
C ASN A 112 -3.78 -19.94 18.71
N ARG A 113 -2.44 -19.76 18.72
CA ARG A 113 -1.78 -18.80 19.63
C ARG A 113 -1.96 -17.37 19.14
N MET A 114 -1.84 -17.16 17.83
CA MET A 114 -2.09 -15.87 17.19
C MET A 114 -3.53 -15.40 17.41
N ASP A 115 -4.53 -16.26 17.16
CA ASP A 115 -5.97 -15.96 17.28
C ASP A 115 -6.39 -15.53 18.70
N LYS A 116 -5.68 -15.94 19.74
CA LYS A 116 -5.97 -15.51 21.13
C LYS A 116 -5.61 -14.05 21.38
N CYS A 117 -4.72 -13.49 20.57
CA CYS A 117 -4.15 -12.17 20.78
C CYS A 117 -5.04 -11.03 20.28
N TYR A 118 -6.04 -11.30 19.44
CA TYR A 118 -6.99 -10.32 18.92
C TYR A 118 -8.42 -10.87 19.00
N ASP A 119 -9.41 -9.99 18.90
CA ASP A 119 -10.84 -10.38 18.75
C ASP A 119 -11.45 -9.81 17.46
N VAL A 120 -10.69 -8.97 16.75
CA VAL A 120 -11.11 -8.31 15.53
C VAL A 120 -9.98 -8.48 14.51
N GLU A 121 -10.34 -9.10 13.40
CA GLU A 121 -9.55 -9.18 12.18
C GLU A 121 -10.33 -8.52 11.05
N HIS A 122 -9.62 -8.00 10.04
CA HIS A 122 -10.26 -7.37 8.89
C HIS A 122 -9.42 -7.54 7.62
N ASP A 123 -10.05 -8.10 6.59
CA ASP A 123 -9.47 -8.19 5.24
C ASP A 123 -10.06 -7.16 4.30
N TYR A 124 -9.18 -6.46 3.58
CA TYR A 124 -9.59 -5.49 2.57
C TYR A 124 -8.52 -5.28 1.50
N ILE A 125 -8.93 -4.63 0.41
CA ILE A 125 -8.05 -4.22 -0.68
C ILE A 125 -7.73 -2.74 -0.55
N ILE A 126 -6.47 -2.39 -0.78
CA ILE A 126 -6.06 -1.02 -1.10
C ILE A 126 -5.31 -0.99 -2.43
N THR A 127 -5.38 0.12 -3.15
CA THR A 127 -4.67 0.31 -4.41
C THR A 127 -3.76 1.52 -4.34
N LEU A 128 -2.44 1.29 -4.39
CA LEU A 128 -1.46 2.36 -4.60
C LEU A 128 -1.77 3.07 -5.91
N ASP A 129 -1.93 4.39 -5.85
CA ASP A 129 -2.16 5.25 -7.01
C ASP A 129 -0.91 6.12 -7.23
N MET A 130 -0.09 5.73 -8.21
CA MET A 130 1.15 6.45 -8.52
C MET A 130 0.87 7.84 -9.11
N ASN A 131 -0.31 8.05 -9.68
CA ASN A 131 -0.72 9.35 -10.22
C ASN A 131 -1.09 10.34 -9.14
N LEU A 132 -1.49 9.88 -7.95
CA LEU A 132 -1.75 10.72 -6.78
C LEU A 132 -0.57 10.79 -5.82
N SER A 133 0.41 9.90 -5.94
CA SER A 133 1.60 9.85 -5.08
C SER A 133 2.68 10.85 -5.54
N TYR A 134 3.50 11.32 -4.59
CA TYR A 134 4.64 12.18 -4.87
C TYR A 134 5.92 11.62 -4.25
N GLN A 135 6.78 11.04 -5.08
CA GLN A 135 8.13 10.63 -4.70
C GLN A 135 9.06 10.74 -5.94
N PRO A 136 9.79 11.84 -6.08
CA PRO A 136 10.80 11.98 -7.12
C PRO A 136 11.81 10.81 -7.04
N GLY A 137 12.08 10.17 -8.17
CA GLY A 137 12.95 8.99 -8.23
C GLY A 137 12.24 7.64 -8.20
N GLY A 138 10.90 7.64 -8.07
CA GLY A 138 10.07 6.43 -8.09
C GLY A 138 9.49 6.07 -6.73
N ILE A 139 8.39 5.33 -6.74
CA ILE A 139 7.69 4.94 -5.51
C ILE A 139 8.46 3.83 -4.78
N ASN A 140 8.76 4.05 -3.50
CA ASN A 140 9.30 3.02 -2.60
C ASN A 140 8.45 2.94 -1.33
N GLN A 141 7.88 1.77 -1.02
CA GLN A 141 7.04 1.54 0.17
C GLN A 141 7.87 1.42 1.47
N THR A 142 9.12 0.97 1.36
CA THR A 142 10.03 0.71 2.47
C THR A 142 11.39 1.37 2.21
N PRO A 143 11.49 2.72 2.25
CA PRO A 143 12.78 3.38 2.18
C PRO A 143 13.67 2.93 3.33
N GLU A 144 14.92 2.60 3.02
CA GLU A 144 15.89 2.09 4.01
C GLU A 144 16.12 3.12 5.12
N GLY A 145 16.08 2.66 6.38
CA GLY A 145 16.27 3.50 7.56
C GLY A 145 15.10 4.44 7.89
N GLU A 146 14.00 4.39 7.12
CA GLU A 146 12.79 5.14 7.39
C GLU A 146 11.65 4.18 7.73
N ASP A 147 11.64 3.62 8.93
CA ASP A 147 10.57 2.71 9.38
C ASP A 147 9.40 3.44 10.02
N TYR A 148 9.57 4.69 10.47
CA TYR A 148 8.46 5.47 11.03
C TYR A 148 7.43 5.80 9.94
N ARG A 149 6.16 5.65 10.27
CA ARG A 149 5.04 5.93 9.36
C ARG A 149 4.11 6.95 9.98
N LYS A 150 3.69 7.91 9.15
CA LYS A 150 2.48 8.69 9.38
C LYS A 150 1.46 8.30 8.31
N PHE A 151 0.30 7.87 8.76
CA PHE A 151 -0.84 7.55 7.90
C PHE A 151 -1.93 8.60 8.11
N HIS A 152 -2.34 9.23 7.02
CA HIS A 152 -3.47 10.15 7.00
C HIS A 152 -4.59 9.47 6.21
N TYR A 153 -5.74 9.25 6.83
CA TYR A 153 -6.92 8.69 6.19
C TYR A 153 -7.89 9.83 5.88
N LEU A 154 -8.08 10.08 4.59
CA LEU A 154 -8.97 11.10 4.06
C LEU A 154 -10.24 10.41 3.59
N TYR A 155 -11.28 10.38 4.44
CA TYR A 155 -12.53 9.73 4.10
C TYR A 155 -13.36 10.62 3.17
N VAL A 156 -14.02 10.01 2.20
CA VAL A 156 -14.69 10.71 1.10
C VAL A 156 -16.12 10.23 0.96
N THR A 157 -17.05 11.18 0.83
CA THR A 157 -18.43 10.84 0.48
C THR A 157 -18.53 10.44 -0.99
N PRO A 158 -19.47 9.55 -1.37
CA PRO A 158 -19.69 9.21 -2.76
C PRO A 158 -19.93 10.43 -3.68
N ALA A 159 -20.54 11.50 -3.14
CA ALA A 159 -20.81 12.74 -3.88
C ALA A 159 -19.53 13.55 -4.16
N ASN A 160 -18.50 13.45 -3.32
CA ASN A 160 -17.28 14.25 -3.41
C ASN A 160 -16.11 13.53 -4.10
N ARG A 161 -16.26 12.27 -4.53
CA ARG A 161 -15.20 11.44 -5.14
C ARG A 161 -14.37 12.17 -6.20
N ALA A 162 -15.03 12.66 -7.24
CA ALA A 162 -14.36 13.31 -8.37
C ALA A 162 -13.62 14.58 -7.91
N LYS A 163 -14.27 15.37 -7.06
CA LYS A 163 -13.76 16.63 -6.54
C LYS A 163 -12.53 16.43 -5.63
N VAL A 164 -12.59 15.44 -4.73
CA VAL A 164 -11.45 15.09 -3.87
C VAL A 164 -10.29 14.56 -4.71
N LYS A 165 -10.54 13.69 -5.69
CA LYS A 165 -9.49 13.21 -6.59
C LYS A 165 -8.79 14.36 -7.32
N GLU A 166 -9.54 15.30 -7.88
CA GLU A 166 -9.01 16.49 -8.54
C GLU A 166 -8.13 17.31 -7.59
N LYS A 167 -8.61 17.54 -6.35
CA LYS A 167 -7.86 18.29 -5.35
C LYS A 167 -6.60 17.56 -4.87
N MET A 168 -6.62 16.24 -4.81
CA MET A 168 -5.40 15.46 -4.54
C MET A 168 -4.37 15.57 -5.67
N MET A 169 -4.81 15.62 -6.93
CA MET A 169 -3.90 15.90 -8.05
C MET A 169 -3.29 17.30 -7.92
N ALA A 170 -4.08 18.30 -7.54
CA ALA A 170 -3.57 19.66 -7.29
C ALA A 170 -2.54 19.69 -6.15
N VAL A 171 -2.71 18.90 -5.09
CA VAL A 171 -1.70 18.75 -4.02
C VAL A 171 -0.40 18.16 -4.58
N LYS A 172 -0.47 17.10 -5.39
CA LYS A 172 0.72 16.52 -6.03
C LYS A 172 1.44 17.53 -6.94
N ASP A 173 0.70 18.24 -7.78
CA ASP A 173 1.25 19.23 -8.70
C ASP A 173 1.92 20.38 -7.92
N MET A 174 1.29 20.81 -6.83
CA MET A 174 1.86 21.80 -5.91
C MET A 174 3.16 21.31 -5.28
N PHE A 175 3.21 20.09 -4.74
CA PHE A 175 4.43 19.50 -4.17
C PHE A 175 5.54 19.39 -5.22
N ALA A 176 5.20 19.00 -6.45
CA ALA A 176 6.14 18.91 -7.56
C ALA A 176 6.70 20.28 -7.96
N SER A 177 5.83 21.30 -8.12
CA SER A 177 6.23 22.65 -8.49
C SER A 177 7.13 23.33 -7.44
N LYS A 178 6.92 23.00 -6.16
CA LYS A 178 7.70 23.52 -5.03
C LYS A 178 8.97 22.69 -4.75
N GLY A 179 9.12 21.52 -5.37
CA GLY A 179 10.25 20.63 -5.12
C GLY A 179 10.28 20.07 -3.70
N SER A 180 9.09 19.77 -3.15
CA SER A 180 8.92 19.29 -1.77
C SER A 180 9.83 18.09 -1.46
N LYS A 181 10.32 18.03 -0.22
CA LYS A 181 11.04 16.87 0.33
C LYS A 181 10.14 15.95 1.16
N MET A 182 8.87 16.32 1.32
CA MET A 182 7.86 15.51 1.97
C MET A 182 7.28 14.52 0.96
N HIS A 183 7.95 13.39 0.78
CA HIS A 183 7.48 12.35 -0.12
C HIS A 183 6.33 11.57 0.51
N TYR A 184 5.34 11.21 -0.30
CA TYR A 184 4.18 10.47 0.15
C TYR A 184 3.64 9.51 -0.91
N ARG A 185 2.95 8.47 -0.43
CA ARG A 185 2.23 7.49 -1.25
C ARG A 185 0.75 7.56 -0.95
N VAL A 186 -0.07 7.46 -1.97
CA VAL A 186 -1.53 7.46 -1.87
C VAL A 186 -2.05 6.08 -2.19
N TYR A 187 -2.85 5.53 -1.27
CA TYR A 187 -3.57 4.28 -1.46
C TYR A 187 -5.06 4.56 -1.43
N ARG A 188 -5.80 4.00 -2.37
CA ARG A 188 -7.27 4.09 -2.44
C ARG A 188 -7.87 2.88 -1.76
N SER A 189 -8.88 3.09 -0.92
CA SER A 189 -9.70 2.01 -0.37
C SER A 189 -10.38 1.21 -1.47
N GLY A 190 -10.51 -0.11 -1.28
CA GLY A 190 -11.21 -1.03 -2.17
C GLY A 190 -12.20 -1.92 -1.42
N PHE A 191 -12.45 -3.10 -1.98
CA PHE A 191 -13.34 -4.10 -1.39
C PHE A 191 -12.94 -4.45 0.05
N GLY A 192 -13.92 -4.75 0.90
CA GLY A 192 -13.72 -5.04 2.32
C GLY A 192 -13.80 -3.81 3.22
N THR A 193 -13.54 -2.59 2.72
CA THR A 193 -13.59 -1.37 3.55
C THR A 193 -15.03 -0.90 3.85
N ARG A 194 -15.24 -0.30 5.04
CA ARG A 194 -16.55 0.22 5.49
C ARG A 194 -16.93 1.58 4.88
N GLY A 195 -16.04 2.17 4.10
CA GLY A 195 -16.24 3.47 3.46
C GLY A 195 -15.06 3.80 2.56
N GLU A 196 -15.22 4.82 1.72
CA GLU A 196 -14.17 5.23 0.81
C GLU A 196 -13.19 6.18 1.49
N PHE A 197 -11.89 5.90 1.34
CA PHE A 197 -10.82 6.75 1.81
C PHE A 197 -9.64 6.75 0.85
N TYR A 198 -8.87 7.83 0.92
CA TYR A 198 -7.48 7.83 0.50
C TYR A 198 -6.59 7.74 1.73
N MET A 199 -5.69 6.77 1.78
CA MET A 199 -4.64 6.70 2.80
C MET A 199 -3.36 7.30 2.23
N VAL A 200 -2.89 8.41 2.81
CA VAL A 200 -1.59 9.01 2.52
C VAL A 200 -0.57 8.49 3.52
N ALA A 201 0.46 7.79 3.03
CA ALA A 201 1.54 7.25 3.85
C ALA A 201 2.84 8.03 3.66
N VAL A 202 3.34 8.63 4.72
CA VAL A 202 4.63 9.34 4.79
C VAL A 202 5.64 8.50 5.57
N ALA A 203 6.86 8.40 5.06
CA ALA A 203 7.96 7.69 5.72
C ALA A 203 8.94 8.71 6.34
N ALA A 204 9.47 8.36 7.50
CA ALA A 204 10.51 9.11 8.18
C ALA A 204 11.41 8.17 8.99
N LYS A 205 12.53 8.70 9.49
CA LYS A 205 13.41 7.94 10.38
C LYS A 205 12.74 7.70 11.74
N ASP A 206 12.17 8.77 12.27
CA ASP A 206 11.48 8.82 13.56
C ASP A 206 10.47 9.98 13.56
N GLU A 207 9.82 10.20 14.70
CA GLU A 207 8.83 11.26 14.90
C GLU A 207 9.45 12.67 14.75
N VAL A 208 10.71 12.85 15.17
CA VAL A 208 11.39 14.15 15.11
C VAL A 208 11.72 14.50 13.66
N ASP A 209 12.27 13.55 12.90
CA ASP A 209 12.53 13.70 11.47
C ASP A 209 11.23 14.01 10.70
N TYR A 210 10.14 13.32 11.03
CA TYR A 210 8.82 13.62 10.45
C TYR A 210 8.38 15.07 10.75
N ALA A 211 8.42 15.48 12.02
CA ALA A 211 8.01 16.81 12.43
C ALA A 211 8.86 17.92 11.77
N GLN A 212 10.17 17.71 11.66
CA GLN A 212 11.08 18.64 10.98
C GLN A 212 10.77 18.74 9.48
N LYS A 213 10.54 17.60 8.81
CA LYS A 213 10.09 17.56 7.40
C LYS A 213 8.76 18.29 7.22
N ALA A 214 7.82 18.14 8.16
CA ALA A 214 6.51 18.79 8.12
C ALA A 214 6.61 20.30 8.24
N VAL A 215 7.37 20.81 9.22
CA VAL A 215 7.60 22.26 9.38
C VAL A 215 8.30 22.85 8.16
N ALA A 216 9.35 22.18 7.65
CA ALA A 216 10.06 22.64 6.46
C ALA A 216 9.15 22.65 5.21
N ASN A 217 8.26 21.66 5.08
CA ASN A 217 7.31 21.61 3.99
C ASN A 217 6.25 22.70 4.08
N ASP A 218 5.68 22.94 5.27
CA ASP A 218 4.70 24.02 5.50
C ASP A 218 5.28 25.40 5.12
N GLN A 219 6.52 25.67 5.53
CA GLN A 219 7.23 26.89 5.14
C GLN A 219 7.47 26.99 3.62
N LEU A 220 7.79 25.87 2.97
CA LEU A 220 8.05 25.81 1.52
C LEU A 220 6.80 26.06 0.69
N ILE A 221 5.66 25.48 1.09
CA ILE A 221 4.41 25.59 0.33
C ILE A 221 3.73 26.95 0.56
N GLY A 222 3.89 27.53 1.75
CA GLY A 222 3.39 28.85 2.11
C GLY A 222 1.87 28.96 2.08
N GLU A 223 1.35 30.21 2.12
CA GLU A 223 -0.09 30.47 2.19
C GLU A 223 -0.87 29.89 1.00
N ASP A 224 -0.35 30.02 -0.23
CA ASP A 224 -0.98 29.48 -1.43
C ASP A 224 -1.08 27.95 -1.39
N GLY A 225 -0.02 27.27 -0.96
CA GLY A 225 -0.03 25.82 -0.79
C GLY A 225 -0.96 25.37 0.34
N ASN A 226 -1.00 26.13 1.43
CA ASN A 226 -1.93 25.89 2.53
C ASN A 226 -3.38 26.06 2.11
N LYS A 227 -3.68 26.98 1.18
CA LYS A 227 -5.00 27.08 0.57
C LYS A 227 -5.36 25.83 -0.24
N VAL A 228 -4.43 25.29 -1.04
CA VAL A 228 -4.65 24.03 -1.78
C VAL A 228 -4.95 22.86 -0.82
N MET A 229 -4.21 22.78 0.30
CA MET A 229 -4.45 21.78 1.34
C MET A 229 -5.83 21.98 1.98
N TRP A 230 -6.18 23.20 2.38
CA TRP A 230 -7.49 23.51 2.97
C TRP A 230 -8.65 23.21 2.03
N ASP A 231 -8.49 23.52 0.75
CA ASP A 231 -9.50 23.21 -0.26
C ASP A 231 -9.75 21.69 -0.32
N LEU A 232 -8.72 20.84 -0.24
CA LEU A 232 -8.88 19.39 -0.14
C LEU A 232 -9.65 18.99 1.13
N PHE A 233 -9.24 19.50 2.30
CA PHE A 233 -9.84 19.14 3.58
C PHE A 233 -11.31 19.54 3.69
N ALA A 234 -11.71 20.66 3.08
CA ALA A 234 -13.08 21.16 3.11
C ALA A 234 -14.11 20.21 2.44
N ASP A 235 -13.67 19.28 1.59
CA ASP A 235 -14.54 18.32 0.90
C ASP A 235 -14.49 16.90 1.49
N LEU A 236 -13.70 16.67 2.55
CA LEU A 236 -13.62 15.38 3.22
C LEU A 236 -14.86 15.11 4.09
N LEU A 237 -15.21 13.83 4.21
CA LEU A 237 -16.19 13.36 5.18
C LEU A 237 -15.62 13.43 6.60
N SER A 238 -14.41 12.90 6.76
CA SER A 238 -13.66 12.89 8.01
C SER A 238 -12.18 12.71 7.73
N TYR A 239 -11.37 13.00 8.75
CA TYR A 239 -9.92 12.85 8.71
C TYR A 239 -9.48 12.08 9.94
N GLU A 240 -8.67 11.05 9.74
CA GLU A 240 -8.01 10.32 10.82
C GLU A 240 -6.50 10.28 10.58
N GLU A 241 -5.74 10.25 11.65
CA GLU A 241 -4.29 10.19 11.60
C GLU A 241 -3.77 9.12 12.55
N TYR A 242 -2.88 8.29 12.03
CA TYR A 242 -2.22 7.24 12.80
C TYR A 242 -0.71 7.35 12.63
N THR A 243 -0.01 7.24 13.75
CA THR A 243 1.41 6.95 13.75
C THR A 243 1.59 5.43 13.70
N GLY A 244 2.60 4.97 12.98
CA GLY A 244 2.96 3.56 12.92
C GLY A 244 4.44 3.34 12.68
N ARG A 245 4.81 2.07 12.56
CA ARG A 245 6.17 1.63 12.29
C ARG A 245 6.15 0.44 11.35
N MET A 246 7.05 0.40 10.38
CA MET A 246 7.31 -0.82 9.61
C MET A 246 7.94 -1.87 10.51
N ARG A 247 7.59 -3.13 10.26
CA ARG A 247 8.02 -4.30 11.01
C ARG A 247 8.78 -5.26 10.10
N PRO A 248 9.99 -4.88 9.64
CA PRO A 248 10.80 -5.76 8.79
C PRO A 248 11.19 -7.07 9.51
N ASP A 249 11.16 -7.09 10.84
CA ASP A 249 11.35 -8.29 11.66
C ASP A 249 10.21 -9.31 11.52
N MET A 250 9.04 -8.88 11.05
CA MET A 250 7.87 -9.72 10.79
C MET A 250 7.45 -9.73 9.32
N ALA A 251 8.18 -9.04 8.43
CA ALA A 251 7.94 -9.10 7.00
C ALA A 251 8.51 -10.39 6.38
N TYR A 252 7.93 -10.80 5.25
CA TYR A 252 8.39 -11.97 4.51
C TYR A 252 8.42 -11.70 3.01
N SER A 253 9.47 -12.18 2.36
CA SER A 253 9.56 -12.35 0.92
C SER A 253 10.27 -13.68 0.67
N PRO A 254 9.86 -14.45 -0.35
CA PRO A 254 10.60 -15.64 -0.79
C PRO A 254 12.06 -15.26 -1.11
N MET A 255 12.98 -16.20 -0.88
CA MET A 255 14.37 -16.04 -1.32
C MET A 255 14.41 -16.24 -2.84
N ASN A 256 14.84 -15.21 -3.57
CA ASN A 256 15.13 -15.31 -5.01
C ASN A 256 16.30 -16.24 -5.30
#